data_AF-A0A1V5FCP6-F1
#
_entry.id   AF-A0A1V5FCP6-F1
#
_cell.length_a   1.000
_cell.length_b   1.000
_cell.length_c   1.000
_cell.angle_alpha   90.00
_cell.angle_beta   90.00
_cell.angle_gamma   90.00
#
_symmetry.space_group_name_H-M   'P 1'
#
loop_
_entity.id
_entity.type
_entity.pdbx_description
1 polymer ?
#
loop_
_entity_poly.entity_id
_entity_poly.type
_entity_poly.pdbx_seq_one_letter_code
_entity_poly.pdbx_strand_id
1 'polypeptide(L)'
;MAGELTPFNPRRLEDLSGGDRDFERELIRTYRASARDALATLTQALLSRNRAEIQQAAHKLKGMNSNLGAEGLAGLYQRVLDLLSQDSDFDAIEACVAEIEGQQAALEDALHARANG
;
A
#
# COMPACT_ATOMS: atom_id res chain seq x y z
N MET A 1 21.13 -0.43 18.89
CA MET A 1 20.21 0.55 18.29
C MET A 1 19.16 -0.23 17.55
N ALA A 2 17.96 -0.36 18.11
CA ALA A 2 16.86 -0.97 17.39
C ALA A 2 16.55 -0.04 16.21
N GLY A 3 16.93 -0.44 15.00
CA GLY A 3 16.41 0.21 13.81
C GLY A 3 14.91 0.01 13.88
N GLU A 4 14.16 1.08 14.11
CA GLU A 4 12.72 1.05 13.90
C GLU A 4 12.52 0.47 12.51
N LEU A 5 11.91 -0.71 12.45
CA LEU A 5 11.54 -1.36 11.19
C LEU A 5 10.40 -0.51 10.61
N THR A 6 10.77 0.64 10.02
CA THR A 6 9.81 1.52 9.39
C THR A 6 9.15 0.75 8.24
N PRO A 7 7.83 0.84 8.08
CA PRO A 7 7.09 0.08 7.05
C PRO A 7 7.41 0.51 5.61
N PHE A 8 8.28 1.51 5.45
CA PHE A 8 8.79 2.02 4.18
C PHE A 8 10.25 2.50 4.34
N ASN A 9 10.91 2.71 3.20
CA ASN A 9 12.23 3.34 3.14
C ASN A 9 12.11 4.88 3.11
N PRO A 10 12.47 5.60 4.19
CA PRO A 10 12.33 7.06 4.23
C PRO A 10 13.24 7.81 3.24
N ARG A 11 14.36 7.22 2.82
CA ARG A 11 15.24 7.84 1.82
C ARG A 11 14.57 7.97 0.46
N ARG A 12 13.67 7.05 0.09
CA ARG A 12 12.90 7.15 -1.16
C ARG A 12 12.09 8.43 -1.22
N LEU A 13 11.43 8.80 -0.13
CA LEU A 13 10.64 10.03 -0.06
C LEU A 13 11.53 11.28 -0.10
N GLU A 14 12.67 11.26 0.58
CA GLU A 14 13.65 12.33 0.55
C GLU A 14 14.24 12.54 -0.86
N ASP A 15 14.57 11.44 -1.55
CA ASP A 15 15.07 11.46 -2.93
C ASP A 15 14.00 11.98 -3.91
N LEU A 16 12.75 11.53 -3.75
CA LEU A 16 11.62 11.99 -4.56
C LEU A 16 11.30 13.47 -4.33
N SER A 17 11.48 13.94 -3.10
CA SER A 17 11.23 15.34 -2.74
C SER A 17 12.41 16.27 -3.04
N GLY A 18 13.59 15.72 -3.33
CA GLY A 18 14.82 16.49 -3.44
C GLY A 18 15.24 17.14 -2.11
N GLY A 19 14.81 16.57 -0.99
CA GLY A 19 15.00 17.13 0.35
C GLY A 19 14.04 18.29 0.72
N ASP A 20 13.10 18.65 -0.17
CA ASP A 20 12.08 19.65 0.12
C ASP A 20 10.98 19.06 1.01
N ARG A 21 10.90 19.53 2.25
CA ARG A 21 9.92 19.04 3.23
C ARG A 21 8.47 19.40 2.88
N ASP A 22 8.23 20.54 2.24
CA ASP A 22 6.88 20.92 1.82
C ASP A 22 6.40 20.02 0.69
N PHE A 23 7.27 19.77 -0.28
CA PHE A 23 6.96 18.86 -1.37
C PHE A 23 6.81 17.41 -0.89
N GLU A 24 7.64 16.96 0.06
CA GLU A 24 7.50 15.65 0.67
C GLU A 24 6.15 15.46 1.37
N ARG A 25 5.70 16.47 2.14
CA ARG A 25 4.36 16.45 2.77
C ARG A 25 3.26 16.33 1.72
N GLU A 26 3.39 16.99 0.58
CA GLU A 26 2.41 16.92 -0.50
C GLU A 26 2.41 15.56 -1.20
N LEU A 27 3.59 14.95 -1.40
CA LEU A 27 3.71 13.57 -1.89
C LEU A 27 3.01 12.59 -0.95
N ILE A 28 3.23 12.72 0.37
CA ILE A 28 2.57 11.88 1.38
C ILE A 28 1.05 12.08 1.33
N ARG A 29 0.56 13.33 1.29
CA ARG A 29 -0.88 13.62 1.20
C ARG A 29 -1.51 13.01 -0.04
N THR A 30 -0.87 13.18 -1.20
CA THR A 30 -1.34 12.65 -2.49
C THR A 30 -1.38 11.12 -2.48
N TYR A 31 -0.34 10.48 -1.94
CA TYR A 31 -0.31 9.03 -1.77
C TYR A 31 -1.47 8.56 -0.90
N ARG A 32 -1.67 9.16 0.29
CA ARG A 32 -2.71 8.75 1.24
C ARG A 32 -4.12 8.87 0.67
N ALA A 33 -4.40 9.97 -0.04
CA ALA A 33 -5.68 10.13 -0.73
C ALA A 33 -5.90 9.03 -1.77
N SER A 34 -4.91 8.81 -2.64
CA SER A 34 -4.98 7.80 -3.70
C SER A 34 -5.06 6.37 -3.15
N ALA A 35 -4.40 6.10 -2.02
CA ALA A 35 -4.34 4.78 -1.40
C ALA A 35 -5.68 4.46 -0.75
N ARG A 36 -6.29 5.43 -0.06
CA ARG A 36 -7.64 5.30 0.51
C ARG A 36 -8.67 4.94 -0.55
N ASP A 37 -8.66 5.64 -1.69
CA ASP A 37 -9.61 5.35 -2.78
C ASP A 37 -9.41 3.94 -3.33
N ALA A 38 -8.15 3.54 -3.56
CA ALA A 38 -7.84 2.21 -4.07
C ALA A 38 -8.16 1.08 -3.08
N LEU A 39 -7.95 1.31 -1.78
CA LEU A 39 -8.33 0.37 -0.71
C LEU A 39 -9.86 0.23 -0.64
N ALA A 40 -10.60 1.35 -0.72
CA ALA A 40 -12.05 1.30 -0.76
C ALA A 40 -12.56 0.48 -1.96
N THR A 41 -11.96 0.68 -3.14
CA THR A 41 -12.24 -0.17 -4.32
C THR A 41 -11.93 -1.63 -4.05
N LEU A 42 -10.77 -1.96 -3.46
CA LEU A 42 -10.40 -3.33 -3.13
C LEU A 42 -11.41 -3.99 -2.19
N THR A 43 -11.82 -3.29 -1.12
CA THR A 43 -12.83 -3.78 -0.18
C THR A 43 -14.16 -4.04 -0.86
N GLN A 44 -14.64 -3.12 -1.70
CA GLN A 44 -15.90 -3.32 -2.45
C GLN A 44 -15.80 -4.48 -3.45
N ALA A 45 -14.65 -4.63 -4.10
CA ALA A 45 -14.41 -5.71 -5.06
C ALA A 45 -14.37 -7.08 -4.37
N LEU A 46 -13.87 -7.17 -3.13
CA LEU A 46 -13.93 -8.38 -2.31
C LEU A 46 -15.37 -8.75 -1.95
N LEU A 47 -16.16 -7.77 -1.47
CA LEU A 47 -17.56 -7.99 -1.10
C LEU A 47 -18.42 -8.47 -2.29
N SER A 48 -18.15 -7.92 -3.47
CA SER A 48 -18.84 -8.30 -4.72
C SER A 48 -18.21 -9.51 -5.43
N ARG A 49 -17.12 -10.05 -4.89
CA ARG A 49 -16.31 -11.11 -5.49
C ARG A 49 -15.89 -10.83 -6.94
N ASN A 50 -15.61 -9.56 -7.24
CA ASN A 50 -15.22 -9.11 -8.57
C ASN A 50 -13.69 -9.21 -8.77
N ARG A 51 -13.24 -10.37 -9.27
CA ARG A 51 -11.80 -10.64 -9.52
C ARG A 51 -11.10 -9.56 -10.35
N ALA A 52 -11.78 -9.01 -11.36
CA ALA A 52 -11.18 -8.00 -12.24
C ALA A 52 -10.92 -6.69 -11.49
N GLU A 53 -11.85 -6.25 -10.65
CA GLU A 53 -11.66 -5.05 -9.83
C GLU A 53 -10.63 -5.26 -8.72
N ILE A 54 -10.58 -6.44 -8.10
CA ILE A 54 -9.53 -6.80 -7.13
C ILE A 54 -8.16 -6.72 -7.81
N GLN A 55 -8.03 -7.27 -9.02
CA GLN A 55 -6.78 -7.24 -9.77
C GLN A 55 -6.33 -5.81 -10.06
N GLN A 56 -7.25 -4.94 -10.52
CA GLN A 56 -6.92 -3.55 -10.82
C GLN A 56 -6.53 -2.77 -9.56
N ALA A 57 -7.27 -2.91 -8.47
CA ALA A 57 -6.98 -2.26 -7.21
C ALA A 57 -5.64 -2.72 -6.62
N ALA A 58 -5.39 -4.03 -6.58
CA ALA A 58 -4.13 -4.60 -6.10
C ALA A 58 -2.94 -4.16 -6.96
N HIS A 59 -3.09 -4.09 -8.29
CA HIS A 59 -2.02 -3.61 -9.17
C HIS A 59 -1.68 -2.14 -8.93
N LYS A 60 -2.70 -1.28 -8.78
CA LYS A 60 -2.50 0.13 -8.44
C LYS A 60 -1.80 0.29 -7.09
N LEU A 61 -2.28 -0.40 -6.05
CA LEU A 61 -1.72 -0.34 -4.71
C LEU A 61 -0.28 -0.87 -4.66
N LYS A 62 0.04 -1.94 -5.39
CA LYS A 62 1.42 -2.42 -5.56
C LYS A 62 2.33 -1.30 -6.08
N GLY A 63 1.96 -0.68 -7.20
CA GLY A 63 2.77 0.36 -7.83
C GLY A 63 3.02 1.56 -6.92
N MET A 64 1.96 2.00 -6.23
CA MET A 64 2.06 3.10 -5.26
C MET A 64 3.02 2.79 -4.11
N ASN A 65 2.91 1.58 -3.54
CA ASN A 65 3.75 1.17 -2.41
C ASN A 65 5.21 0.97 -2.82
N SER A 66 5.49 0.38 -3.99
CA SER A 66 6.87 0.31 -4.51
C SER A 66 7.45 1.70 -4.80
N ASN A 67 6.65 2.64 -5.31
CA ASN A 67 7.12 4.00 -5.57
C ASN A 67 7.53 4.70 -4.25
N LEU A 68 6.73 4.52 -3.21
CA LEU A 68 6.97 5.07 -1.87
C LEU A 68 8.14 4.38 -1.12
N GLY A 69 8.56 3.19 -1.58
CA GLY A 69 9.56 2.37 -0.90
C GLY A 69 9.01 1.46 0.19
N ALA A 70 7.70 1.20 0.20
CA ALA A 70 7.02 0.23 1.05
C ALA A 70 7.01 -1.17 0.39
N GLU A 71 8.21 -1.72 0.12
CA GLU A 71 8.36 -2.93 -0.70
C GLU A 71 7.72 -4.18 -0.08
N GLY A 72 7.70 -4.28 1.27
CA GLY A 72 7.03 -5.39 1.95
C GLY A 72 5.53 -5.43 1.62
N LEU A 73 4.89 -4.27 1.68
CA LEU A 73 3.48 -4.11 1.37
C LEU A 73 3.20 -4.27 -0.13
N ALA A 74 4.09 -3.78 -1.00
CA ALA A 74 4.02 -4.04 -2.43
C ALA A 74 4.10 -5.54 -2.77
N GLY A 75 4.92 -6.29 -2.04
CA GLY A 75 5.01 -7.76 -2.14
C GLY A 75 3.71 -8.48 -1.76
N LEU A 76 2.99 -7.99 -0.74
CA LEU A 76 1.68 -8.54 -0.39
C LEU A 76 0.64 -8.29 -1.48
N TYR A 77 0.61 -7.09 -2.07
CA TYR A 77 -0.27 -6.83 -3.22
C TYR A 77 0.10 -7.69 -4.44
N GLN A 78 1.39 -7.98 -4.65
CA GLN A 78 1.80 -8.96 -5.66
C GLN A 78 1.24 -10.35 -5.36
N ARG A 79 1.28 -10.79 -4.09
CA ARG A 79 0.70 -12.08 -3.69
C ARG A 79 -0.79 -12.16 -3.99
N VAL A 80 -1.56 -11.08 -3.80
CA VAL A 80 -2.98 -11.02 -4.21
C VAL A 80 -3.12 -11.24 -5.73
N LEU A 81 -2.29 -10.59 -6.54
CA LEU A 81 -2.30 -10.75 -8.00
C LEU A 81 -1.95 -12.18 -8.42
N ASP A 82 -1.02 -12.83 -7.71
CA ASP A 82 -0.62 -14.20 -7.98
C ASP A 82 -1.76 -15.18 -7.65
N LEU A 83 -2.44 -14.99 -6.51
CA LEU A 83 -3.61 -15.78 -6.12
C LEU A 83 -4.75 -15.66 -7.13
N LEU A 84 -5.01 -14.44 -7.62
CA LEU A 84 -6.00 -14.21 -8.68
C LEU A 84 -5.62 -14.92 -9.98
N SER A 85 -4.33 -14.90 -10.35
CA SER A 85 -3.81 -15.52 -11.58
C SER A 85 -3.82 -17.05 -11.51
N GLN A 86 -3.73 -17.62 -10.31
CA GLN A 86 -3.83 -19.05 -10.05
C GLN A 86 -5.29 -19.53 -9.91
N ASP A 87 -6.27 -18.65 -10.14
CA ASP A 87 -7.69 -18.91 -9.93
C ASP A 87 -7.99 -19.45 -8.51
N SER A 88 -7.22 -19.00 -7.51
CA SER A 88 -7.41 -19.38 -6.11
C SER A 88 -8.81 -18.99 -5.62
N ASP A 89 -9.29 -19.69 -4.59
CA ASP A 89 -10.56 -19.34 -3.96
C ASP A 89 -10.53 -17.97 -3.26
N PHE A 90 -11.72 -17.46 -2.97
CA PHE A 90 -11.87 -16.16 -2.32
C PHE A 90 -11.36 -16.15 -0.88
N ASP A 91 -11.40 -17.28 -0.19
CA ASP A 91 -10.94 -17.38 1.20
C ASP A 91 -9.42 -17.11 1.29
N ALA A 92 -8.63 -17.62 0.34
CA ALA A 92 -7.20 -17.33 0.26
C ALA A 92 -6.90 -15.86 -0.06
N ILE A 93 -7.71 -15.24 -0.94
CA ILE A 93 -7.58 -13.84 -1.31
C ILE A 93 -7.93 -12.94 -0.12
N GLU A 94 -9.06 -13.22 0.55
CA GLU A 94 -9.51 -12.48 1.73
C GLU A 94 -8.52 -12.58 2.88
N ALA A 95 -7.95 -13.77 3.14
CA ALA A 95 -6.90 -13.95 4.14
C ALA A 95 -5.65 -13.11 3.83
N CYS A 96 -5.24 -13.04 2.54
CA CYS A 96 -4.13 -12.21 2.11
C CYS A 96 -4.43 -10.71 2.27
N VAL A 97 -5.67 -10.28 2.02
CA VAL A 97 -6.07 -8.87 2.19
C VAL A 97 -6.16 -8.48 3.65
N ALA A 98 -6.64 -9.37 4.53
CA ALA A 98 -6.63 -9.12 5.98
C ALA A 98 -5.20 -8.90 6.53
N GLU A 99 -4.20 -9.61 5.99
CA GLU A 99 -2.78 -9.39 6.31
C GLU A 99 -2.32 -7.98 5.84
N ILE A 100 -2.75 -7.57 4.65
CA ILE A 100 -2.43 -6.26 4.06
C ILE A 100 -2.99 -5.12 4.93
N GLU A 101 -4.22 -5.22 5.42
CA GLU A 101 -4.86 -4.16 6.20
C GLU A 101 -4.03 -3.77 7.44
N GLY A 102 -3.45 -4.75 8.14
CA GLY A 102 -2.56 -4.50 9.28
C GLY A 102 -1.28 -3.74 8.90
N GLN A 103 -0.64 -4.13 7.79
CA GLN A 103 0.57 -3.46 7.32
C GLN A 103 0.29 -2.07 6.72
N GLN A 104 -0.87 -1.92 6.07
CA GLN A 104 -1.33 -0.65 5.50
C GLN A 104 -1.60 0.38 6.61
N ALA A 105 -2.21 -0.03 7.72
CA ALA A 105 -2.42 0.83 8.88
C ALA A 105 -1.09 1.29 9.49
N ALA A 106 -0.14 0.38 9.67
CA ALA A 106 1.20 0.73 10.17
C ALA A 106 1.93 1.73 9.25
N LEU A 107 1.78 1.58 7.93
CA LEU A 107 2.34 2.52 6.96
C LEU A 107 1.68 3.90 7.04
N GLU A 108 0.35 3.98 7.11
CA GLU A 108 -0.40 5.23 7.28
C GLU A 108 0.06 6.00 8.52
N ASP A 109 0.21 5.32 9.66
CA ASP A 109 0.68 5.92 10.91
C ASP A 109 2.10 6.48 10.78
N ALA A 110 3.02 5.70 10.17
CA ALA A 110 4.40 6.13 9.98
C ALA A 110 4.51 7.34 9.03
N LEU A 111 3.71 7.37 7.96
CA LEU A 111 3.63 8.50 7.05
C LEU A 111 3.02 9.74 7.71
N HIS A 112 2.01 9.55 8.56
CA HIS A 112 1.41 10.64 9.32
C HIS A 112 2.39 11.24 10.32
N ALA A 113 3.14 10.41 11.04
CA ALA A 113 4.19 10.87 11.95
C ALA A 113 5.26 11.68 11.20
N ARG A 114 5.70 11.21 10.02
CA ARG A 114 6.69 11.91 9.19
C ARG A 114 6.18 13.24 8.64
N ALA A 115 4.94 13.31 8.18
CA ALA A 115 4.39 14.55 7.62
C ALA A 115 4.22 15.67 8.67
N ASN A 116 4.18 15.33 9.96
CA ASN A 116 3.97 16.26 11.07
C ASN A 116 5.22 16.46 11.97
N GLY A 117 6.34 15.79 11.68
CA GLY A 117 7.62 15.92 12.40
C GLY A 117 8.60 16.85 11.72
#